data_AF-A0A257Q1E3-F1
#
_entry.id   AF-A0A257Q1E3-F1
#
_cell.length_a   1.000
_cell.length_b   1.000
_cell.length_c   1.000
_cell.angle_alpha   90.00
_cell.angle_beta   90.00
_cell.angle_gamma   90.00
#
_symmetry.space_group_name_H-M   'P 1'
#
loop_
_entity.id
_entity.type
_entity.pdbx_description
1 polymer ?
#
loop_
_entity_poly.entity_id
_entity_poly.type
_entity_poly.pdbx_seq_one_letter_code
_entity_poly.pdbx_strand_id
1 'polypeptide(L)'
;MSFDVNNILYGWYPYICLSVFLLGSLVRFDTSQYTWRSGSSQLLRKRQFRWGSNLFHVGVLVVIGGHFAGFLMPDWLVKFL
;
A
#
# COMPACT_ATOMS: atom_id res chain seq x y z
N MET A 1 5.87 -26.67 -5.97
CA MET A 1 6.22 -25.46 -6.73
C MET A 1 7.54 -25.75 -7.44
N SER A 2 7.64 -25.60 -8.77
CA SER A 2 8.93 -25.75 -9.45
C SER A 2 9.88 -24.61 -9.04
N PHE A 3 11.19 -24.89 -9.07
CA PHE A 3 12.23 -23.92 -8.73
C PHE A 3 12.08 -22.61 -9.51
N ASP A 4 11.76 -22.69 -10.79
CA ASP A 4 11.59 -21.52 -11.65
C ASP A 4 10.42 -20.64 -11.19
N VAL A 5 9.28 -21.24 -10.86
CA VAL A 5 8.09 -20.48 -10.41
C VAL A 5 8.37 -19.84 -9.05
N ASN A 6 9.14 -20.48 -8.17
CA ASN A 6 9.53 -19.88 -6.89
C ASN A 6 10.42 -18.64 -7.10
N ASN A 7 11.45 -18.75 -7.95
CA ASN A 7 12.35 -17.64 -8.24
C ASN A 7 11.64 -16.46 -8.92
N ILE A 8 10.69 -16.75 -9.81
CA ILE A 8 9.91 -15.69 -10.47
C ILE A 8 9.08 -14.92 -9.44
N LEU A 9 8.32 -15.62 -8.58
CA LEU A 9 7.37 -14.97 -7.68
C LEU A 9 8.00 -14.29 -6.47
N TYR A 10 9.04 -14.88 -5.89
CA TYR A 10 9.64 -14.39 -4.64
C TYR A 10 11.04 -13.81 -4.82
N GLY A 11 11.73 -14.21 -5.90
CA GLY A 11 13.02 -13.66 -6.26
C GLY A 11 12.86 -12.36 -7.04
N TRP A 12 12.30 -12.42 -8.25
CA TRP A 12 12.33 -11.28 -9.19
C TRP A 12 11.14 -10.32 -9.07
N TYR A 13 9.93 -10.87 -9.00
CA TYR A 13 8.69 -10.09 -8.97
C TYR A 13 8.65 -8.96 -7.92
N PRO A 14 9.07 -9.15 -6.64
CA PRO A 14 8.98 -8.07 -5.65
C PRO A 14 9.82 -6.84 -6.03
N TYR A 15 11.00 -7.02 -6.63
CA TYR A 15 11.85 -5.90 -7.05
C TYR A 15 11.28 -5.15 -8.26
N ILE A 16 10.64 -5.88 -9.19
CA ILE A 16 9.95 -5.25 -10.32
C ILE A 16 8.75 -4.44 -9.80
N CYS A 17 7.94 -5.01 -8.91
CA CYS A 17 6.81 -4.30 -8.31
C CYS A 17 7.26 -3.03 -7.57
N LEU A 18 8.32 -3.12 -6.78
CA LEU A 18 8.83 -1.97 -6.01
C LEU A 18 9.44 -0.89 -6.91
N SER A 19 10.19 -1.27 -7.94
CA SER A 19 10.75 -0.31 -8.90
C SER A 19 9.66 0.43 -9.69
N VAL A 20 8.66 -0.29 -10.20
CA VAL A 20 7.51 0.31 -10.89
C VAL A 20 6.70 1.20 -9.94
N PHE A 21 6.48 0.76 -8.70
CA PHE A 21 5.77 1.55 -7.70
C PHE A 21 6.46 2.88 -7.41
N LEU A 22 7.77 2.87 -7.12
CA LEU A 22 8.52 4.08 -6.78
C LEU A 22 8.71 5.01 -7.99
N LEU A 23 9.21 4.48 -9.11
CA LEU A 23 9.47 5.28 -10.32
C LEU A 23 8.18 5.78 -10.95
N GLY A 24 7.16 4.93 -11.05
CA GLY A 24 5.85 5.32 -11.57
C GLY A 24 5.18 6.39 -10.71
N SER A 25 5.30 6.29 -9.38
CA SER A 25 4.80 7.33 -8.47
C SER A 25 5.55 8.65 -8.65
N LEU A 26 6.89 8.60 -8.77
CA LEU A 26 7.72 9.80 -8.97
C LEU A 26 7.41 10.49 -10.31
N VAL A 27 7.37 9.73 -11.41
CA VAL A 27 7.07 10.27 -12.75
C VAL A 27 5.67 10.87 -12.79
N ARG A 28 4.67 10.20 -12.19
CA ARG A 28 3.29 10.74 -12.13
C ARG A 28 3.20 12.01 -11.29
N PHE A 29 3.96 12.08 -10.20
CA PHE A 29 4.02 13.26 -9.35
C PHE A 29 4.58 14.46 -10.10
N ASP A 30 5.66 14.29 -10.88
CA ASP A 30 6.30 15.38 -11.62
C ASP A 30 5.49 15.81 -12.86
N THR A 31 4.99 14.84 -13.64
CA THR A 31 4.36 15.13 -14.94
C THR A 31 2.86 15.46 -14.86
N SER A 32 2.14 14.89 -13.88
CA SER A 32 0.68 14.77 -13.96
C SER A 32 -0.03 15.18 -12.67
N GLN A 33 0.41 16.28 -12.06
CA GLN A 33 -0.07 16.77 -10.77
C GLN A 33 -1.60 16.98 -10.71
N TYR A 34 -2.24 17.41 -11.81
CA TYR A 34 -3.70 17.57 -11.86
C TYR A 34 -4.48 16.25 -11.64
N THR A 35 -3.87 15.12 -12.01
CA THR A 35 -4.47 13.79 -11.81
C THR A 35 -4.24 13.23 -10.41
N TRP A 36 -3.43 13.91 -9.58
CA TRP A 36 -3.08 13.47 -8.23
C TRP A 36 -4.14 13.94 -7.22
N ARG A 37 -5.27 13.24 -7.19
CA ARG A 37 -6.41 13.54 -6.31
C ARG A 37 -7.10 12.26 -5.88
N SER A 38 -7.78 12.29 -4.73
CA SER A 38 -8.49 11.13 -4.18
C SER A 38 -9.70 10.67 -5.00
N GLY A 39 -10.22 11.51 -5.91
CA GLY A 39 -11.37 11.16 -6.75
C GLY A 39 -12.66 10.93 -5.97
N SER A 40 -12.89 11.70 -4.89
CA SER A 40 -14.02 11.48 -3.98
C SER A 40 -15.38 11.53 -4.69
N SER A 41 -16.13 10.44 -4.62
CA SER A 41 -17.53 10.34 -5.06
C SER A 41 -18.52 10.63 -3.93
N GLN A 42 -18.04 11.12 -2.78
CA GLN A 42 -18.88 11.39 -1.61
C GLN A 42 -19.98 12.41 -1.91
N LEU A 43 -19.76 13.36 -2.83
CA LEU A 43 -20.78 14.32 -3.25
C LEU A 43 -22.01 13.64 -3.87
N LEU A 44 -21.82 12.53 -4.61
CA LEU A 44 -22.89 11.79 -5.30
C LEU A 44 -23.70 10.89 -4.35
N ARG A 45 -23.08 10.33 -3.30
CA ARG A 45 -23.73 9.37 -2.38
C ARG A 45 -23.28 9.52 -0.92
N LYS A 46 -23.56 10.65 -0.28
CA LYS A 46 -23.06 10.99 1.07
C LYS A 46 -23.35 9.95 2.17
N ARG A 47 -24.58 9.41 2.26
CA ARG A 47 -25.03 8.64 3.45
C ARG A 47 -24.35 7.28 3.59
N GLN A 48 -24.23 6.52 2.49
CA GLN A 48 -23.58 5.21 2.50
C GLN A 48 -22.05 5.34 2.53
N PHE A 49 -21.50 6.38 1.90
CA PHE A 49 -20.05 6.56 1.80
C PHE A 49 -19.38 6.87 3.13
N ARG A 50 -20.02 7.62 4.04
CA ARG A 50 -19.39 7.96 5.33
C ARG A 50 -19.07 6.73 6.17
N TRP A 51 -20.02 5.80 6.31
CA TRP A 51 -19.82 4.58 7.07
C TRP A 51 -18.85 3.64 6.38
N GLY A 52 -19.04 3.37 5.08
CA GLY A 52 -18.16 2.48 4.33
C GLY A 52 -16.72 2.99 4.25
N SER A 53 -16.54 4.29 3.96
CA SER A 53 -15.22 4.91 3.89
C SER A 53 -14.51 4.89 5.25
N ASN A 54 -15.20 5.25 6.34
CA ASN A 54 -14.55 5.29 7.65
C ASN A 54 -14.15 3.88 8.12
N LEU A 55 -15.04 2.90 8.00
CA LEU A 55 -14.74 1.52 8.40
C LEU A 55 -13.59 0.93 7.56
N PHE A 56 -13.58 1.16 6.24
CA PHE A 56 -12.49 0.72 5.38
C PHE A 56 -11.16 1.40 5.71
N HIS A 57 -11.14 2.74 5.85
CA HIS A 57 -9.90 3.46 6.09
C HIS A 57 -9.32 3.16 7.48
N VAL A 58 -10.15 3.10 8.52
CA VAL A 58 -9.67 2.70 9.86
C VAL A 58 -9.15 1.26 9.82
N GLY A 59 -9.89 0.34 9.19
CA GLY A 59 -9.46 -1.05 9.04
C GLY A 59 -8.14 -1.20 8.29
N VAL A 60 -8.01 -0.58 7.11
CA VAL A 60 -6.79 -0.69 6.29
C VAL A 60 -5.60 -0.02 6.94
N LEU A 61 -5.78 1.09 7.68
CA LEU A 61 -4.68 1.73 8.42
C LEU A 61 -4.17 0.83 9.55
N VAL A 62 -5.06 0.14 10.27
CA VAL A 62 -4.66 -0.86 11.28
C VAL A 62 -3.93 -2.03 10.64
N VAL A 63 -4.43 -2.54 9.51
CA VAL A 63 -3.79 -3.66 8.79
C VAL A 63 -2.40 -3.26 8.28
N ILE A 64 -2.27 -2.11 7.61
CA ILE A 64 -0.98 -1.60 7.13
C ILE A 64 -0.05 -1.37 8.32
N GLY A 65 -0.48 -0.66 9.35
CA GLY A 65 0.35 -0.44 10.54
C GLY A 65 0.82 -1.75 11.18
N GLY A 66 -0.07 -2.74 11.29
CA GLY A 66 0.26 -4.08 11.78
C GLY A 66 1.24 -4.83 10.88
N HIS A 67 1.14 -4.71 9.54
CA HIS A 67 2.10 -5.32 8.62
C HIS A 67 3.50 -4.70 8.78
N PHE A 68 3.57 -3.38 8.95
CA PHE A 68 4.85 -2.71 9.15
C PHE A 68 5.47 -3.09 10.50
N ALA A 69 4.70 -3.04 11.59
CA ALA A 69 5.18 -3.47 12.90
C ALA A 69 5.51 -4.98 12.95
N GLY A 70 4.79 -5.82 12.21
CA GLY A 70 5.00 -7.27 12.21
C GLY A 70 6.23 -7.70 11.41
N PHE A 71 6.45 -7.12 10.22
CA PHE A 71 7.49 -7.58 9.30
C PHE A 71 8.75 -6.71 9.26
N LEU A 72 8.65 -5.41 9.58
CA LEU A 72 9.76 -4.46 9.49
C LEU A 72 10.36 -4.09 10.86
N MET A 73 9.75 -4.52 11.97
CA MET A 73 10.24 -4.19 13.30
C MET A 73 11.54 -4.95 13.60
N PRO A 74 12.63 -4.25 13.97
CA PRO A 74 13.91 -4.89 14.25
C PRO A 74 13.90 -5.54 15.64
N ASP A 75 14.61 -6.65 15.79
CA ASP A 75 14.67 -7.46 17.02
C ASP A 75 15.00 -6.65 18.29
N TRP A 76 15.89 -5.66 18.19
CA TRP A 76 16.25 -4.81 19.33
C TRP A 76 15.06 -3.96 19.84
N LEU A 77 14.19 -3.50 18.93
CA LEU A 77 13.02 -2.70 19.28
C LEU A 77 11.93 -3.59 19.88
N VAL A 78 11.78 -4.81 19.37
CA VAL A 78 10.88 -5.83 19.95
C VAL A 78 11.26 -6.13 21.40
N LYS A 79 12.56 -6.29 21.69
CA LYS A 79 13.07 -6.63 23.02
C LYS A 79 13.03 -5.48 24.02
N PHE A 80 12.99 -4.24 23.52
CA PHE A 80 12.93 -3.04 24.34
C PHE A 80 11.49 -2.70 24.81
N LEU A 81 10.51 -2.97 23.96
CA LEU A 81 9.07 -2.82 24.25
C LEU A 81 8.57 -3.89 25.23
#